data_AF-A0A1P8NQD1-F1
#
_entry.id   AF-A0A1P8NQD1-F1
#
_cell.length_a   1.000
_cell.length_b   1.000
_cell.length_c   1.000
_cell.angle_alpha   90.00
_cell.angle_beta   90.00
_cell.angle_gamma   90.00
#
_symmetry.space_group_name_H-M   'P 1'
#
loop_
_entity.id
_entity.type
_entity.pdbx_description
1 polymer ?
#
loop_
_entity_poly.entity_id
_entity_poly.type
_entity_poly.pdbx_seq_one_letter_code
_entity_poly.pdbx_strand_id
1 'polypeptide(L)'
;AEEVLLLARRTDLRRISLDTPDFTDIVLQVDDIRHAIAIDYGPLEGYVYWTDDEVRAIRRAYLDGSGAQTLVNTEINDPDGIAVDWVARNLYWTDTGTDRIEVTRLNGTSRKILVSEDLDEPRAIALHPVMG
;
A
#
# COMPACT_ATOMS: atom_id res chain seq x y z
N ALA A 1 0.56 5.69 -21.77
CA ALA A 1 -0.06 5.81 -20.43
C ALA A 1 0.72 6.88 -19.71
N GLU A 2 0.09 7.65 -18.83
CA GLU A 2 0.81 8.66 -18.03
C GLU A 2 1.78 7.95 -17.08
N GLU A 3 3.03 8.39 -17.02
CA GLU A 3 4.03 7.86 -16.10
C GLU A 3 4.06 8.72 -14.83
N VAL A 4 3.88 8.08 -13.67
CA VAL A 4 3.75 8.77 -12.39
C VAL A 4 4.64 8.12 -11.34
N LEU A 5 5.39 8.94 -10.61
CA LEU A 5 6.07 8.55 -9.38
C LEU A 5 5.17 8.86 -8.19
N LEU A 6 4.84 7.84 -7.41
CA LEU A 6 4.14 7.98 -6.14
C LEU A 6 5.14 8.02 -4.98
N LEU A 7 4.89 8.88 -4.00
CA LEU A 7 5.74 9.09 -2.85
C LEU A 7 4.90 9.04 -1.57
N ALA A 8 5.29 8.16 -0.65
CA ALA A 8 4.84 8.23 0.73
C ALA A 8 5.80 9.10 1.54
N ARG A 9 5.28 10.14 2.19
CA ARG A 9 5.96 10.89 3.24
C ARG A 9 5.22 10.64 4.55
N ARG A 10 5.89 10.89 5.67
CA ARG A 10 5.31 10.68 7.01
C ARG A 10 3.86 11.17 7.13
N THR A 11 3.55 12.41 6.73
CA THR A 11 2.23 13.00 6.93
C THR A 11 1.45 13.26 5.64
N ASP A 12 1.97 12.86 4.46
CA ASP A 12 1.26 13.07 3.19
C ASP A 12 1.68 12.05 2.12
N LEU A 13 0.80 11.86 1.12
CA LEU A 13 1.13 11.14 -0.11
C LEU A 13 1.23 12.14 -1.25
N ARG A 14 2.19 11.94 -2.14
CA ARG A 14 2.40 12.80 -3.31
C ARG A 14 2.49 11.98 -4.59
N ARG A 15 2.18 12.64 -5.69
CA ARG A 15 2.42 12.14 -7.04
C ARG A 15 3.21 13.17 -7.84
N ILE A 16 4.09 12.68 -8.70
CA ILE A 16 4.91 13.49 -9.60
C ILE A 16 4.74 12.89 -11.00
N SER A 17 4.33 13.70 -11.97
CA SER A 17 4.33 13.27 -13.37
C SER A 17 5.77 13.16 -13.88
N LEU A 18 6.07 12.08 -14.60
CA LEU A 18 7.36 11.85 -15.25
C LEU A 18 7.33 12.25 -16.73
N ASP A 19 6.15 12.56 -17.26
CA ASP A 19 5.95 12.97 -18.65
C ASP A 19 6.31 14.45 -18.88
N THR A 20 6.42 15.23 -17.79
CA THR A 20 6.71 16.66 -17.83
C THR A 20 8.01 17.00 -17.07
N PRO A 21 8.83 17.93 -17.59
CA PRO A 21 10.16 18.22 -17.03
C PRO A 21 10.12 19.08 -15.75
N ASP A 22 8.95 19.60 -15.39
CA ASP A 22 8.75 20.43 -14.19
C ASP A 22 8.70 19.60 -12.91
N PHE A 23 8.42 18.29 -13.00
CA PHE A 23 8.36 17.36 -11.86
C PHE A 23 7.55 17.91 -10.68
N THR A 24 6.44 18.60 -10.98
CA THR A 24 5.60 19.22 -9.96
C THR A 24 5.04 18.14 -9.04
N ASP A 25 5.25 18.31 -7.72
CA ASP A 25 4.75 17.38 -6.72
C ASP A 25 3.36 17.78 -6.24
N ILE A 26 2.39 16.92 -6.55
CA ILE A 26 0.98 17.13 -6.21
C ILE A 26 0.64 16.29 -4.99
N VAL A 27 0.13 16.92 -3.94
CA VAL A 27 -0.35 16.24 -2.73
C VAL A 27 -1.70 15.57 -3.02
N LEU A 28 -1.80 14.27 -2.76
CA LEU A 28 -3.07 13.55 -2.80
C LEU A 28 -3.94 14.00 -1.64
N GLN A 29 -5.15 14.46 -1.94
CA GLN A 29 -6.08 14.98 -0.94
C GLN A 29 -6.77 13.84 -0.20
N VAL A 30 -6.07 13.25 0.78
CA VAL A 30 -6.58 12.21 1.67
C VAL A 30 -6.34 12.61 3.13
N ASP A 31 -7.33 12.34 3.98
CA ASP A 31 -7.29 12.73 5.39
C ASP A 31 -6.62 11.67 6.28
N ASP A 32 -6.15 12.12 7.45
CA ASP A 32 -5.65 11.28 8.56
C ASP A 32 -4.47 10.37 8.17
N ILE A 33 -3.49 10.91 7.43
CA ILE A 33 -2.16 10.30 7.32
C ILE A 33 -1.31 10.80 8.49
N ARG A 34 -0.77 9.88 9.28
CA ARG A 34 0.05 10.21 10.45
C ARG A 34 1.50 9.78 10.27
N HIS A 35 1.68 8.57 9.78
CA HIS A 35 2.99 8.03 9.46
C HIS A 35 2.88 6.97 8.36
N ALA A 36 2.74 7.44 7.11
CA ALA A 36 2.74 6.55 5.96
C ALA A 36 4.13 5.93 5.74
N ILE A 37 4.18 4.62 5.52
CA ILE A 37 5.43 3.86 5.37
C ILE A 37 5.59 3.33 3.94
N ALA A 38 4.76 2.37 3.55
CA ALA A 38 4.84 1.72 2.25
C ALA A 38 3.69 2.18 1.34
N ILE A 39 3.92 2.14 0.03
CA ILE A 39 2.96 2.54 -1.00
C ILE A 39 3.11 1.65 -2.23
N ASP A 40 1.98 1.28 -2.84
CA ASP A 40 1.96 0.59 -4.13
C ASP A 40 0.69 0.95 -4.93
N TYR A 41 0.65 0.63 -6.22
CA TYR A 41 -0.39 1.05 -7.15
C TYR A 41 -1.02 -0.10 -7.92
N GLY A 42 -2.35 -0.14 -7.94
CA GLY A 42 -3.14 -1.06 -8.74
C GLY A 42 -3.65 -0.41 -10.04
N PRO A 43 -3.02 -0.65 -11.21
CA PRO A 43 -3.34 0.07 -12.44
C PRO A 43 -4.71 -0.24 -13.04
N LEU A 44 -5.32 -1.39 -12.73
CA LEU A 44 -6.61 -1.77 -13.29
C LEU A 44 -7.79 -0.99 -12.70
N GLU A 45 -7.79 -0.70 -11.39
CA GLU A 45 -8.83 0.14 -10.76
C GLU A 45 -8.37 1.58 -10.55
N GLY A 46 -7.07 1.85 -10.63
CA GLY A 46 -6.51 3.17 -10.36
C GLY A 46 -6.41 3.52 -8.87
N TYR A 47 -6.32 2.51 -7.99
CA TYR A 47 -6.14 2.72 -6.55
C TYR A 47 -4.66 2.77 -6.17
N VAL A 48 -4.32 3.76 -5.34
CA VAL A 48 -3.10 3.81 -4.55
C VAL A 48 -3.37 3.14 -3.22
N TYR A 49 -2.51 2.21 -2.81
CA TYR A 49 -2.57 1.50 -1.54
C TYR A 49 -1.40 1.94 -0.67
N TRP A 50 -1.63 2.18 0.61
CA TRP A 50 -0.56 2.55 1.53
C TRP A 50 -0.77 1.95 2.92
N THR A 51 0.33 1.86 3.66
CA THR A 51 0.37 1.47 5.06
C THR A 51 0.66 2.66 5.95
N ASP A 52 0.09 2.67 7.16
CA ASP A 52 0.33 3.68 8.19
C ASP A 52 0.37 3.00 9.57
N ASP A 53 1.51 3.10 10.27
CA ASP A 53 1.79 2.41 11.55
C ASP A 53 1.20 3.16 12.75
N GLU A 54 1.14 4.50 12.73
CA GLU A 54 0.48 5.30 13.75
C GLU A 54 -1.05 5.17 13.68
N VAL A 55 -1.61 5.05 12.47
CA VAL A 55 -3.04 4.75 12.26
C VAL A 55 -3.33 3.26 12.44
N ARG A 56 -2.31 2.39 12.29
CA ARG A 56 -2.44 0.92 12.25
C ARG A 56 -3.45 0.46 11.22
N ALA A 57 -3.21 0.84 9.97
CA ALA A 57 -4.10 0.48 8.89
C ALA A 57 -3.41 0.34 7.53
N ILE A 58 -4.04 -0.46 6.69
CA ILE A 58 -3.85 -0.43 5.24
C ILE A 58 -5.04 0.27 4.63
N ARG A 59 -4.78 1.31 3.85
CA ARG A 59 -5.79 2.17 3.24
C ARG A 59 -5.57 2.27 1.75
N ARG A 60 -6.60 2.71 1.03
CA ARG A 60 -6.52 3.01 -0.40
C ARG A 60 -7.33 4.24 -0.78
N ALA A 61 -6.98 4.85 -1.90
CA ALA A 61 -7.71 5.97 -2.52
C ALA A 61 -7.37 6.02 -4.01
N TYR A 62 -8.19 6.71 -4.81
CA TYR A 62 -7.84 6.99 -6.20
C TYR A 62 -6.66 7.98 -6.27
N LEU A 63 -6.04 8.10 -7.45
CA LEU A 63 -4.91 9.02 -7.68
C LEU A 63 -5.25 10.49 -7.44
N ASP A 64 -6.52 10.87 -7.45
CA ASP A 64 -7.01 12.23 -7.14
C ASP A 64 -7.33 12.41 -5.64
N GLY A 65 -7.13 11.38 -4.81
CA GLY A 65 -7.44 11.34 -3.39
C GLY A 65 -8.88 10.96 -3.07
N SER A 66 -9.77 10.88 -4.06
CA SER A 66 -11.16 10.49 -3.84
C SER A 66 -11.29 9.01 -3.50
N GLY A 67 -12.45 8.62 -2.96
CA GLY A 67 -12.73 7.21 -2.68
C GLY A 67 -11.84 6.59 -1.59
N ALA A 68 -11.31 7.40 -0.68
CA ALA A 68 -10.47 6.94 0.43
C ALA A 68 -11.22 5.91 1.30
N GLN A 69 -10.59 4.76 1.55
CA GLN A 69 -11.16 3.62 2.28
C GLN A 69 -10.10 2.93 3.12
N THR A 70 -10.50 2.46 4.30
CA THR A 70 -9.68 1.56 5.13
C THR A 70 -10.00 0.11 4.77
N LEU A 71 -8.96 -0.68 4.46
CA LEU A 71 -9.08 -2.08 4.06
C LEU A 71 -8.81 -3.04 5.21
N VAL A 72 -7.77 -2.75 6.00
CA VAL A 72 -7.34 -3.55 7.15
C VAL A 72 -7.03 -2.59 8.29
N ASN A 73 -7.60 -2.84 9.47
CA ASN A 73 -7.40 -2.03 10.69
C ASN A 73 -7.51 -2.85 11.98
N THR A 74 -7.43 -4.17 11.86
CA THR A 74 -7.44 -5.11 12.99
C THR A 74 -6.21 -5.98 12.89
N GLU A 75 -5.67 -6.43 14.02
CA GLU A 75 -4.51 -7.34 14.06
C GLU A 75 -3.36 -6.91 13.12
N ILE A 76 -3.07 -5.60 13.12
CA ILE A 76 -2.02 -4.96 12.33
C ILE A 76 -1.30 -4.00 13.26
N ASN A 77 0.02 -4.10 13.33
CA ASN A 77 0.84 -3.35 14.27
C ASN A 77 1.77 -2.39 13.53
N ASP A 78 2.76 -2.93 12.81
CA ASP A 78 3.80 -2.14 12.13
C ASP A 78 3.93 -2.61 10.67
N PRO A 79 2.99 -2.20 9.80
CA PRO A 79 2.95 -2.64 8.40
C PRO A 79 3.99 -1.92 7.54
N ASP A 80 5.14 -2.55 7.36
CA ASP A 80 6.33 -1.94 6.75
C ASP A 80 6.48 -2.14 5.24
N GLY A 81 5.72 -3.08 4.67
CA GLY A 81 5.78 -3.38 3.24
C GLY A 81 4.41 -3.73 2.68
N ILE A 82 4.17 -3.35 1.43
CA ILE A 82 2.93 -3.64 0.72
C ILE A 82 3.23 -3.95 -0.75
N ALA A 83 2.51 -4.90 -1.33
CA ALA A 83 2.58 -5.20 -2.75
C ALA A 83 1.22 -5.63 -3.31
N VAL A 84 0.91 -5.11 -4.49
CA VAL A 84 -0.35 -5.35 -5.21
C VAL A 84 -0.16 -6.46 -6.23
N ASP A 85 -0.95 -7.53 -6.11
CA ASP A 85 -1.12 -8.50 -7.18
C ASP A 85 -2.27 -8.07 -8.09
N TRP A 86 -1.91 -7.37 -9.17
CA TRP A 86 -2.87 -6.87 -10.15
C TRP A 86 -3.51 -7.97 -11.01
N VAL A 87 -2.92 -9.16 -11.06
CA VAL A 87 -3.42 -10.30 -11.85
C VAL A 87 -4.47 -11.08 -11.05
N ALA A 88 -4.12 -11.56 -9.85
CA ALA A 88 -5.00 -12.37 -9.01
C ALA A 88 -5.93 -11.56 -8.11
N ARG A 89 -5.76 -10.22 -8.08
CA ARG A 89 -6.61 -9.28 -7.34
C ARG A 89 -6.44 -9.40 -5.83
N ASN A 90 -5.19 -9.54 -5.39
CA ASN A 90 -4.82 -9.68 -4.00
C ASN A 90 -3.89 -8.55 -3.54
N LEU A 91 -3.93 -8.24 -2.26
CA LEU A 91 -3.05 -7.29 -1.59
C LEU A 91 -2.22 -8.05 -0.57
N TYR A 92 -0.91 -7.96 -0.69
CA TYR A 92 0.06 -8.59 0.21
C TYR A 92 0.74 -7.52 1.04
N TRP A 93 1.03 -7.85 2.29
CA TRP A 93 1.82 -6.97 3.15
C TRP A 93 2.65 -7.77 4.13
N THR A 94 3.63 -7.09 4.69
CA THR A 94 4.48 -7.53 5.79
C THR A 94 4.20 -6.66 6.99
N ASP A 95 4.26 -7.24 8.18
CA ASP A 95 4.05 -6.54 9.44
C ASP A 95 5.15 -6.95 10.43
N THR A 96 6.04 -6.03 10.74
CA THR A 96 7.17 -6.27 11.67
C THR A 96 6.72 -6.33 13.12
N GLY A 97 5.57 -5.73 13.45
CA GLY A 97 5.00 -5.76 14.80
C GLY A 97 4.24 -7.04 15.12
N THR A 98 3.93 -7.87 14.12
CA THR A 98 3.32 -9.20 14.31
C THR A 98 4.17 -10.35 13.75
N ASP A 99 5.28 -10.05 13.09
CA ASP A 99 6.15 -10.98 12.35
C ASP A 99 5.35 -11.87 11.39
N ARG A 100 4.53 -11.25 10.55
CA ARG A 100 3.67 -11.95 9.58
C ARG A 100 3.80 -11.41 8.17
N ILE A 101 3.59 -12.32 7.22
CA ILE A 101 3.24 -11.98 5.84
C ILE A 101 1.80 -12.43 5.62
N GLU A 102 0.97 -11.52 5.13
CA GLU A 102 -0.46 -11.75 5.00
C GLU A 102 -0.97 -11.32 3.64
N VAL A 103 -2.18 -11.78 3.32
CA VAL A 103 -2.86 -11.48 2.06
C VAL A 103 -4.35 -11.23 2.28
N THR A 104 -4.90 -10.32 1.50
CA THR A 104 -6.36 -10.12 1.33
C THR A 104 -6.70 -9.99 -0.15
N ARG A 105 -7.99 -10.00 -0.49
CA ARG A 105 -8.45 -9.41 -1.75
C ARG A 105 -8.19 -7.90 -1.74
N LEU A 106 -8.07 -7.28 -2.91
CA LEU A 106 -7.89 -5.81 -3.02
C LEU A 106 -8.99 -4.97 -2.35
N ASN A 107 -10.14 -5.56 -2.01
CA ASN A 107 -11.22 -4.92 -1.25
C ASN A 107 -11.16 -5.19 0.27
N GLY A 108 -10.06 -5.76 0.79
CA GLY A 108 -9.85 -6.07 2.21
C GLY A 108 -10.48 -7.38 2.70
N THR A 109 -11.25 -8.07 1.86
CA THR A 109 -11.91 -9.33 2.25
C THR A 109 -10.98 -10.54 2.15
N SER A 110 -11.41 -11.68 2.71
CA SER A 110 -10.70 -12.97 2.59
C SER A 110 -9.27 -12.94 3.11
N ARG A 111 -9.05 -12.25 4.25
CA ARG A 111 -7.75 -12.16 4.91
C ARG A 111 -7.21 -13.57 5.25
N LYS A 112 -5.92 -13.78 5.00
CA LYS A 112 -5.20 -15.00 5.35
C LYS A 112 -3.75 -14.68 5.73
N ILE A 113 -3.29 -15.32 6.81
CA ILE A 113 -1.87 -15.36 7.17
C ILE A 113 -1.17 -16.39 6.28
N LEU A 114 -0.09 -15.98 5.61
CA LEU A 114 0.70 -16.82 4.72
C LEU A 114 1.96 -17.36 5.40
N VAL A 115 2.64 -16.51 6.16
CA VAL A 115 3.86 -16.84 6.89
C VAL A 115 3.76 -16.23 8.28
N SER A 116 4.05 -17.01 9.31
CA SER A 116 4.01 -16.60 10.72
C SER A 116 4.98 -17.37 11.61
N GLU A 117 5.84 -18.20 11.03
CA GLU A 117 6.85 -18.99 11.73
C GLU A 117 8.22 -18.65 11.13
N ASP A 118 9.25 -18.65 11.97
CA ASP A 118 10.64 -18.36 11.59
C ASP A 118 10.81 -17.05 10.78
N LEU A 119 10.04 -16.03 11.14
CA LEU A 119 10.09 -14.70 10.55
C LEU A 119 10.50 -13.68 11.63
N ASP A 120 11.41 -12.78 11.28
CA ASP A 120 11.97 -11.76 12.18
C ASP A 120 12.08 -10.44 11.40
N GLU A 121 11.29 -9.44 11.79
CA GLU A 121 11.20 -8.12 11.16
C GLU A 121 11.08 -8.15 9.61
N PRO A 122 10.03 -8.76 9.03
CA PRO A 122 9.82 -8.71 7.58
C PRO A 122 9.50 -7.29 7.10
N ARG A 123 10.34 -6.73 6.23
CA ARG A 123 10.17 -5.36 5.71
C ARG A 123 9.67 -5.33 4.27
N ALA A 124 10.54 -5.03 3.30
CA ALA A 124 10.11 -4.86 1.93
C ALA A 124 9.58 -6.17 1.31
N ILE A 125 8.52 -6.05 0.51
CA ILE A 125 7.94 -7.14 -0.27
C ILE A 125 7.78 -6.69 -1.73
N ALA A 126 8.03 -7.59 -2.66
CA ALA A 126 7.79 -7.42 -4.08
C ALA A 126 7.18 -8.70 -4.64
N LEU A 127 6.34 -8.58 -5.66
CA LEU A 127 5.64 -9.71 -6.28
C LEU A 127 6.03 -9.85 -7.74
N HIS A 128 5.98 -11.08 -8.25
CA HIS A 128 6.06 -11.37 -9.67
C HIS A 128 4.79 -12.12 -10.15
N PRO A 129 3.62 -11.45 -10.22
CA PRO A 129 2.33 -12.13 -10.39
C PRO A 129 2.21 -13.06 -11.60
N VAL A 130 2.93 -12.76 -12.68
CA VAL A 130 2.89 -13.55 -13.93
C VAL A 130 3.65 -14.89 -13.81
N MET A 131 4.62 -14.99 -12.89
CA MET A 131 5.46 -16.18 -12.74
C MET A 131 5.14 -17.00 -11.48
N GLY A 132 4.39 -16.40 -10.54
CA GLY A 132 4.23 -16.93 -9.18
C GLY A 132 5.46 -16.70 -8.32
#